data_AF-A0A354H2I1-F1
#
_entry.id   AF-A0A354H2I1-F1
#
_cell.length_a   1.000
_cell.length_b   1.000
_cell.length_c   1.000
_cell.angle_alpha   90.00
_cell.angle_beta   90.00
_cell.angle_gamma   90.00
#
_symmetry.space_group_name_H-M   'P 1'
#
loop_
_entity.id
_entity.type
_entity.pdbx_description
1 polymer ?
#
loop_
_entity_poly.entity_id
_entity_poly.type
_entity_poly.pdbx_seq_one_letter_code
_entity_poly.pdbx_strand_id
1 'polypeptide(L)'
;DAVYSDIIEINAGVIEPQVAFPHLPSNVKPINKAGKIKIDQSLIGSCTNGRIEDLRIAAQILKKRKAAPTVRLIVIPATPAIYKQALKEGLIEVFMNADAIISPPSCGACLGGHMGILAEGERAVATTNRNFVGRMGHTKSEVYLASPAVAAASAVLGRIASPEEL
;
A
#
# COMPACT_ATOMS: atom_id res chain seq x y z
N ASP A 1 27.99 23.94 17.00
CA ASP A 1 27.82 22.54 17.40
C ASP A 1 26.45 22.34 18.03
N ALA A 2 25.55 21.65 17.33
CA ALA A 2 24.23 21.32 17.87
C ALA A 2 24.35 20.20 18.91
N VAL A 3 23.58 20.28 19.99
CA VAL A 3 23.53 19.27 21.06
C VAL A 3 22.18 18.54 20.97
N TYR A 4 22.23 17.22 20.83
CA TYR A 4 21.05 16.36 20.69
C TYR A 4 20.79 15.61 22.01
N SER A 5 19.52 15.34 22.34
CA SER A 5 19.17 14.54 23.53
C SER A 5 19.53 13.06 23.35
N ASP A 6 19.43 12.54 22.12
CA ASP A 6 19.78 11.19 21.72
C ASP A 6 20.24 11.16 20.26
N ILE A 7 21.09 10.20 19.91
CA ILE A 7 21.54 9.93 18.53
C ILE A 7 21.21 8.47 18.20
N ILE A 8 20.44 8.25 17.13
CA ILE A 8 20.06 6.92 16.64
C ILE A 8 20.68 6.73 15.26
N GLU A 9 21.58 5.76 15.14
CA GLU A 9 22.20 5.39 13.86
C GLU A 9 21.46 4.21 13.23
N ILE A 10 21.09 4.35 11.96
CA ILE A 10 20.32 3.36 11.22
C ILE A 10 21.07 3.00 9.93
N ASN A 11 21.47 1.72 9.80
CA ASN A 11 22.06 1.20 8.57
C ASN A 11 20.95 0.79 7.58
N ALA A 12 20.72 1.60 6.55
CA ALA A 12 19.71 1.32 5.54
C ALA A 12 19.99 0.06 4.69
N GLY A 13 21.26 -0.37 4.58
CA GLY A 13 21.66 -1.52 3.75
C GLY A 13 21.22 -2.88 4.28
N VAL A 14 20.77 -2.96 5.54
CA VAL A 14 20.27 -4.19 6.17
C VAL A 14 18.75 -4.17 6.40
N ILE A 15 18.06 -3.14 5.94
CA ILE A 15 16.61 -3.00 6.12
C ILE A 15 15.89 -3.75 4.99
N GLU A 16 15.31 -4.89 5.34
CA GLU A 16 14.33 -5.58 4.50
C GLU A 16 13.02 -4.78 4.40
N PRO A 17 12.15 -5.06 3.41
CA PRO A 17 10.81 -4.48 3.38
C PRO A 17 10.08 -4.70 4.72
N GLN A 18 9.50 -3.63 5.25
CA GLN A 18 8.82 -3.62 6.54
C GLN A 18 7.30 -3.59 6.35
N VAL A 19 6.59 -4.25 7.27
CA VAL A 19 5.12 -4.22 7.34
C VAL A 19 4.69 -3.84 8.75
N ALA A 20 3.88 -2.80 8.89
CA ALA A 20 3.26 -2.45 10.16
C ALA A 20 1.94 -3.23 10.33
N PHE A 21 1.87 -4.02 11.39
CA PHE A 21 0.74 -4.86 11.73
C PHE A 21 -0.33 -4.05 12.47
N PRO A 22 -1.61 -4.42 12.33
CA PRO A 22 -2.67 -3.81 13.11
C PRO A 22 -2.43 -3.97 14.63
N HIS A 23 -2.91 -3.07 15.49
CA HIS A 23 -3.61 -1.81 15.19
C HIS A 23 -2.75 -0.57 15.49
N LEU A 24 -1.42 -0.71 15.42
CA LEU A 24 -0.47 0.36 15.78
C LEU A 24 0.62 0.49 14.72
N PRO A 25 0.91 1.70 14.22
CA PRO A 25 1.99 1.90 13.24
C PRO A 25 3.38 1.47 13.73
N SER A 26 3.60 1.44 15.05
CA SER A 26 4.85 0.99 15.67
C SER A 26 5.00 -0.54 15.73
N ASN A 27 3.94 -1.32 15.45
CA ASN A 27 3.98 -2.78 15.44
C ASN A 27 4.59 -3.29 14.12
N VAL A 28 5.86 -2.99 13.88
CA VAL A 28 6.54 -3.28 12.61
C VAL A 28 7.24 -4.63 12.67
N LYS A 29 7.12 -5.40 11.59
CA LYS A 29 7.88 -6.64 11.38
C LYS A 29 8.52 -6.63 9.99
N PRO A 30 9.71 -7.22 9.83
CA PRO A 30 10.27 -7.48 8.52
C PRO A 30 9.35 -8.45 7.75
N ILE A 31 9.32 -8.31 6.43
CA ILE A 31 8.41 -9.07 5.55
C ILE A 31 8.58 -10.59 5.69
N ASN A 32 9.82 -11.06 5.93
CA ASN A 32 10.09 -12.49 6.15
C ASN A 32 9.42 -13.07 7.41
N LYS A 33 9.06 -12.22 8.39
CA LYS A 33 8.33 -12.58 9.60
C LYS A 33 6.83 -12.27 9.51
N ALA A 34 6.34 -11.82 8.36
CA ALA A 34 4.94 -11.42 8.22
C ALA A 34 3.97 -12.62 8.15
N GLY A 35 4.45 -13.80 7.73
CA GLY A 35 3.62 -14.99 7.54
C GLY A 35 2.70 -14.91 6.32
N LYS A 36 1.82 -15.91 6.15
CA LYS A 36 0.90 -16.01 5.01
C LYS A 36 -0.46 -15.37 5.31
N ILE A 37 -0.48 -14.05 5.43
CA ILE A 37 -1.70 -13.29 5.76
C ILE A 37 -2.44 -12.96 4.47
N LYS A 38 -3.59 -13.62 4.24
CA LYS A 38 -4.47 -13.30 3.11
C LYS A 38 -5.03 -11.88 3.25
N ILE A 39 -5.23 -11.24 2.11
CA ILE A 39 -5.82 -9.90 2.01
C ILE A 39 -7.03 -9.93 1.10
N ASP A 40 -7.95 -9.00 1.31
CA ASP A 40 -9.14 -8.76 0.49
C ASP A 40 -8.99 -7.47 -0.34
N GLN A 41 -8.09 -6.57 0.09
CA GLN A 41 -7.84 -5.30 -0.56
C GLN A 41 -6.36 -4.92 -0.54
N SER A 42 -5.88 -4.34 -1.64
CA SER A 42 -4.60 -3.64 -1.71
C SER A 42 -4.85 -2.20 -2.12
N LEU A 43 -4.48 -1.25 -1.26
CA LEU A 43 -4.64 0.18 -1.52
C LEU A 43 -3.27 0.83 -1.72
N ILE A 44 -3.01 1.29 -2.94
CA ILE A 44 -1.77 1.96 -3.35
C ILE A 44 -2.08 3.43 -3.61
N GLY A 45 -1.47 4.32 -2.86
CA GLY A 45 -1.64 5.76 -3.01
C GLY A 45 -2.32 6.41 -1.81
N SER A 46 -1.63 7.41 -1.27
CA SER A 46 -2.09 8.28 -0.18
C SER A 46 -1.23 9.55 -0.15
N CYS A 47 -1.40 10.41 0.85
CA CYS A 47 -0.46 11.51 1.07
C CYS A 47 0.99 11.04 1.36
N THR A 48 1.19 9.80 1.81
CA THR A 48 2.53 9.25 2.05
C THR A 48 3.14 8.63 0.80
N ASN A 49 2.35 7.92 0.00
CA ASN A 49 2.86 7.04 -1.06
C ASN A 49 2.03 7.06 -2.35
N GLY A 50 1.52 8.23 -2.72
CA GLY A 50 0.79 8.45 -3.99
C GLY A 50 1.53 9.36 -4.97
N ARG A 51 2.83 9.56 -4.82
CA ARG A 51 3.65 10.38 -5.72
C ARG A 51 3.99 9.60 -6.99
N ILE A 52 4.60 10.26 -7.97
CA ILE A 52 4.86 9.60 -9.26
C ILE A 52 5.85 8.44 -9.13
N GLU A 53 6.86 8.58 -8.27
CA GLU A 53 7.84 7.54 -7.94
C GLU A 53 7.17 6.30 -7.33
N ASP A 54 6.21 6.49 -6.41
CA ASP A 54 5.45 5.39 -5.81
C ASP A 54 4.63 4.64 -6.87
N LEU A 55 3.96 5.38 -7.76
CA LEU A 55 3.17 4.81 -8.85
C LEU A 55 4.05 4.06 -9.85
N ARG A 56 5.24 4.57 -10.17
CA ARG A 56 6.19 3.86 -11.05
C ARG A 56 6.65 2.54 -10.46
N ILE A 57 6.95 2.51 -9.15
CA ILE A 57 7.32 1.28 -8.43
C ILE A 57 6.19 0.25 -8.53
N ALA A 58 4.96 0.66 -8.20
CA ALA A 58 3.80 -0.22 -8.28
C ALA A 58 3.55 -0.71 -9.73
N ALA A 59 3.62 0.19 -10.71
CA ALA A 59 3.42 -0.14 -12.12
C ALA A 59 4.48 -1.13 -12.63
N GLN A 60 5.75 -0.99 -12.23
CA GLN A 60 6.82 -1.91 -12.62
C GLN A 60 6.52 -3.34 -12.16
N ILE A 61 6.00 -3.51 -10.95
CA ILE A 61 5.63 -4.82 -10.39
C ILE A 61 4.35 -5.36 -11.04
N LEU A 62 3.35 -4.50 -11.26
CA LEU A 62 2.06 -4.89 -11.84
C LEU A 62 2.11 -5.12 -13.35
N LYS A 63 3.15 -4.65 -14.05
CA LYS A 63 3.28 -4.81 -15.51
C LYS A 63 3.20 -6.29 -15.91
N LYS A 64 2.24 -6.61 -16.79
CA LYS A 64 1.94 -7.98 -17.27
C LYS A 64 1.46 -8.94 -16.18
N ARG A 65 1.06 -8.44 -15.01
CA ARG A 65 0.46 -9.21 -13.92
C ARG A 65 -0.93 -8.66 -13.63
N LYS A 66 -1.76 -9.46 -12.96
CA LYS A 66 -3.11 -9.09 -12.54
C LYS A 66 -3.24 -9.26 -11.04
N ALA A 67 -4.08 -8.45 -10.41
CA ALA A 67 -4.48 -8.69 -9.03
C ALA A 67 -5.13 -10.09 -8.90
N ALA A 68 -4.96 -10.72 -7.75
CA ALA A 68 -5.65 -11.96 -7.45
C ALA A 68 -7.18 -11.75 -7.52
N PRO A 69 -7.97 -12.72 -8.02
CA PRO A 69 -9.41 -12.54 -8.23
C PRO A 69 -10.21 -12.14 -6.98
N THR A 70 -9.69 -12.46 -5.79
CA THR A 70 -10.30 -12.13 -4.50
C THR A 70 -9.81 -10.82 -3.91
N VAL A 71 -8.91 -10.10 -4.58
CA VAL A 71 -8.31 -8.86 -4.08
C VAL A 71 -8.79 -7.67 -4.88
N ARG A 72 -9.34 -6.68 -4.17
CA ARG A 72 -9.60 -5.34 -4.73
C ARG A 72 -8.30 -4.55 -4.75
N LEU A 73 -7.72 -4.36 -5.93
CA LEU A 73 -6.59 -3.45 -6.12
C LEU A 73 -7.09 -2.03 -6.42
N ILE A 74 -6.79 -1.09 -5.53
CA ILE A 74 -7.21 0.31 -5.64
C ILE A 74 -5.95 1.18 -5.75
N VAL A 75 -5.90 2.02 -6.78
CA VAL A 75 -4.79 2.96 -7.01
C VAL A 75 -5.29 4.41 -6.92
N ILE A 76 -4.64 5.22 -6.08
CA ILE A 76 -5.04 6.60 -5.80
C ILE A 76 -3.85 7.56 -5.98
N PRO A 77 -3.68 8.18 -7.17
CA PRO A 77 -2.67 9.22 -7.36
C PRO A 77 -2.90 10.38 -6.37
N ALA A 78 -1.85 10.87 -5.72
CA ALA A 78 -1.99 11.80 -4.59
C ALA A 78 -2.61 13.16 -4.96
N THR A 79 -2.35 13.65 -6.18
CA THR A 79 -2.84 14.94 -6.65
C THR A 79 -3.26 14.88 -8.13
N PRO A 80 -4.06 15.84 -8.62
CA PRO A 80 -4.40 15.93 -10.05
C PRO A 80 -3.17 16.06 -10.96
N ALA A 81 -2.11 16.72 -10.49
CA ALA A 81 -0.86 16.84 -11.24
C ALA A 81 -0.17 15.49 -11.40
N ILE A 82 -0.07 14.71 -10.31
CA ILE A 82 0.49 13.35 -10.35
C ILE A 82 -0.37 12.42 -11.19
N TYR A 83 -1.70 12.52 -11.08
CA TYR A 83 -2.62 11.75 -11.94
C TYR A 83 -2.35 12.06 -13.42
N LYS A 84 -2.32 13.34 -13.80
CA LYS A 84 -2.06 13.76 -15.19
C LYS A 84 -0.69 13.28 -15.68
N GLN A 85 0.31 13.28 -14.80
CA GLN A 85 1.64 12.76 -15.13
C GLN A 85 1.62 11.24 -15.33
N ALA A 86 1.01 10.48 -14.41
CA ALA A 86 0.85 9.03 -14.51
C ALA A 86 0.10 8.63 -15.79
N LEU A 87 -0.89 9.42 -16.21
CA LEU A 87 -1.59 9.23 -17.48
C LEU A 87 -0.65 9.41 -18.68
N LYS A 88 0.12 10.50 -18.71
CA LYS A 88 1.10 10.77 -19.78
C LYS A 88 2.20 9.71 -19.88
N GLU A 89 2.59 9.14 -18.74
CA GLU A 89 3.60 8.07 -18.66
C GLU A 89 3.03 6.67 -18.95
N GLY A 90 1.72 6.54 -19.21
CA GLY A 90 1.06 5.26 -19.48
C GLY A 90 0.90 4.35 -18.25
N LEU A 91 1.14 4.87 -17.03
CA LEU A 91 1.03 4.09 -15.79
C LEU A 91 -0.43 3.68 -15.51
N ILE A 92 -1.38 4.54 -15.87
CA ILE A 92 -2.81 4.27 -15.71
C ILE A 92 -3.22 3.02 -16.49
N GLU A 93 -2.72 2.87 -17.72
CA GLU A 93 -2.99 1.68 -18.54
C GLU A 93 -2.41 0.41 -17.92
N VAL A 94 -1.21 0.50 -17.33
CA VAL A 94 -0.62 -0.63 -16.59
C VAL A 94 -1.51 -1.05 -15.42
N PHE A 95 -2.03 -0.08 -14.65
CA PHE A 95 -2.93 -0.38 -13.54
C PHE A 95 -4.26 -1.00 -14.01
N MET A 96 -4.86 -0.47 -15.08
CA MET A 96 -6.09 -1.04 -15.65
C MET A 96 -5.88 -2.48 -16.14
N ASN A 97 -4.76 -2.74 -16.82
CA ASN A 97 -4.40 -4.09 -17.29
C ASN A 97 -4.15 -5.07 -16.13
N ALA A 98 -3.82 -4.56 -14.95
CA ALA A 98 -3.68 -5.34 -13.72
C ALA A 98 -5.00 -5.51 -12.94
N ASP A 99 -6.13 -5.17 -13.55
CA ASP A 99 -7.48 -5.19 -12.96
C ASP A 99 -7.64 -4.25 -11.75
N ALA A 100 -6.87 -3.16 -11.71
CA ALA A 100 -6.98 -2.14 -10.67
C ALA A 100 -8.12 -1.15 -10.93
N ILE A 101 -8.74 -0.68 -9.85
CA ILE A 101 -9.64 0.47 -9.86
C ILE A 101 -8.83 1.74 -9.57
N ILE A 102 -8.82 2.69 -10.50
CA ILE A 102 -8.15 3.98 -10.30
C ILE A 102 -9.14 5.02 -9.80
N SER A 103 -8.86 5.61 -8.63
CA SER A 103 -9.67 6.67 -8.04
C SER A 103 -9.17 8.05 -8.46
N PRO A 104 -10.06 9.06 -8.59
CA PRO A 104 -9.65 10.46 -8.58
C PRO A 104 -8.79 10.78 -7.33
N PRO A 105 -7.89 11.78 -7.42
CA PRO A 105 -7.03 12.16 -6.31
C PRO A 105 -7.81 12.53 -5.07
N SER A 106 -7.55 11.83 -3.97
CA SER A 106 -8.30 11.96 -2.72
C SER A 106 -7.61 11.17 -1.61
N CYS A 107 -8.16 11.19 -0.39
CA CYS A 107 -7.67 10.36 0.72
C CYS A 107 -8.14 8.88 0.65
N GLY A 108 -9.06 8.54 -0.27
CA GLY A 108 -9.71 7.23 -0.33
C GLY A 108 -10.18 6.72 1.04
N ALA A 109 -9.96 5.42 1.26
CA ALA A 109 -10.32 4.75 2.49
C ALA A 109 -9.42 5.09 3.69
N CYS A 110 -8.40 5.97 3.57
CA CYS A 110 -7.44 6.27 4.65
C CYS A 110 -8.09 6.74 5.97
N LEU A 111 -9.28 7.35 5.90
CA LEU A 111 -10.09 7.73 7.05
C LEU A 111 -11.47 7.04 7.08
N GLY A 112 -11.67 6.01 6.24
CA GLY A 112 -12.95 5.33 6.08
C GLY A 112 -14.00 6.14 5.31
N GLY A 113 -13.59 7.15 4.53
CA GLY A 113 -14.50 8.11 3.90
C GLY A 113 -15.13 7.62 2.60
N HIS A 114 -14.34 7.05 1.69
CA HIS A 114 -14.82 6.66 0.35
C HIS A 114 -13.84 5.68 -0.31
N MET A 115 -14.29 4.97 -1.35
CA MET A 115 -13.47 4.14 -2.24
C MET A 115 -12.52 3.16 -1.51
N GLY A 116 -13.03 1.96 -1.21
CA GLY A 116 -12.28 0.90 -0.52
C GLY A 116 -12.56 0.81 0.97
N ILE A 117 -13.77 1.18 1.41
CA ILE A 117 -14.21 0.99 2.80
C ILE A 117 -14.24 -0.51 3.10
N LEU A 118 -13.56 -0.92 4.18
CA LEU A 118 -13.47 -2.31 4.58
C LEU A 118 -14.72 -2.77 5.32
N ALA A 119 -15.21 -3.96 4.95
CA ALA A 119 -16.28 -4.67 5.61
C ALA A 119 -15.78 -5.42 6.87
N GLU A 120 -16.70 -6.06 7.58
CA GLU A 120 -16.38 -6.86 8.75
C GLU A 120 -15.45 -8.03 8.40
N GLY A 121 -14.32 -8.13 9.12
CA GLY A 121 -13.35 -9.21 8.96
C GLY A 121 -12.39 -9.06 7.77
N GLU A 122 -12.57 -8.05 6.92
CA GLU A 122 -11.69 -7.83 5.78
C GLU A 122 -10.31 -7.32 6.18
N ARG A 123 -9.31 -7.69 5.39
CA ARG A 123 -7.91 -7.31 5.57
C ARG A 123 -7.41 -6.51 4.38
N ALA A 124 -6.81 -5.36 4.66
CA ALA A 124 -6.13 -4.55 3.66
C ALA A 124 -4.63 -4.52 3.89
N VAL A 125 -3.86 -4.57 2.79
CA VAL A 125 -2.53 -3.94 2.76
C VAL A 125 -2.68 -2.55 2.16
N ALA A 126 -2.11 -1.53 2.80
CA ALA A 126 -2.28 -0.15 2.40
C ALA A 126 -0.98 0.64 2.48
N THR A 127 -0.77 1.54 1.52
CA THR A 127 0.35 2.49 1.55
C THR A 127 -0.06 3.81 2.22
N THR A 128 -0.86 3.72 3.27
CA THR A 128 -1.22 4.84 4.16
C THR A 128 -0.29 4.86 5.37
N ASN A 129 -0.54 5.76 6.33
CA ASN A 129 0.28 5.90 7.54
C ASN A 129 -0.43 5.52 8.84
N ARG A 130 -1.66 5.04 8.79
CA ARG A 130 -2.48 4.77 9.98
C ARG A 130 -3.27 3.48 9.80
N ASN A 131 -3.19 2.60 10.79
CA ASN A 131 -3.87 1.30 10.82
C ASN A 131 -4.60 1.03 12.14
N PHE A 132 -5.10 2.08 12.80
CA PHE A 132 -5.92 1.95 14.00
C PHE A 132 -7.19 1.14 13.75
N VAL A 133 -7.81 0.64 14.81
CA VAL A 133 -9.11 -0.05 14.77
C VAL A 133 -10.14 0.82 14.05
N GLY A 134 -10.84 0.25 13.06
CA GLY A 134 -11.86 0.96 12.28
C GLY A 134 -11.35 2.08 11.39
N ARG A 135 -10.03 2.17 11.14
CA ARG A 135 -9.45 3.30 10.42
C ARG A 135 -9.91 3.41 8.96
N MET A 136 -10.08 2.26 8.30
CA MET A 136 -10.46 2.18 6.88
C MET A 136 -11.88 1.64 6.66
N GLY A 137 -12.69 1.52 7.72
CA GLY A 137 -14.03 0.94 7.63
C GLY A 137 -14.45 0.29 8.94
N HIS A 138 -14.96 -0.94 8.86
CA HIS A 138 -15.49 -1.66 10.01
C HIS A 138 -14.45 -1.85 11.12
N THR A 139 -14.87 -1.82 12.39
CA THR A 139 -13.96 -1.94 13.55
C THR A 139 -13.24 -3.28 13.63
N LYS A 140 -13.82 -4.33 13.06
CA LYS A 140 -13.20 -5.67 12.93
C LYS A 140 -12.38 -5.85 11.64
N SER A 141 -12.19 -4.79 10.85
CA SER A 141 -11.26 -4.85 9.71
C SER A 141 -9.82 -4.67 10.19
N GLU A 142 -8.88 -5.23 9.45
CA GLU A 142 -7.46 -5.13 9.74
C GLU A 142 -6.72 -4.41 8.61
N VAL A 143 -5.78 -3.54 8.99
CA VAL A 143 -4.98 -2.77 8.04
C VAL A 143 -3.50 -3.02 8.32
N TYR A 144 -2.78 -3.42 7.28
CA TYR A 144 -1.35 -3.64 7.28
C TYR A 144 -0.70 -2.53 6.46
N LEU A 145 0.23 -1.78 7.05
CA LEU A 145 0.91 -0.70 6.35
C LEU A 145 2.16 -1.22 5.67
N ALA A 146 2.35 -0.89 4.40
CA ALA A 146 3.50 -1.34 3.63
C ALA A 146 3.90 -0.34 2.55
N SER A 147 5.05 -0.56 1.93
CA SER A 147 5.50 0.21 0.77
C SER A 147 4.65 -0.09 -0.48
N PRO A 148 4.68 0.78 -1.52
CA PRO A 148 4.05 0.50 -2.81
C PRO A 148 4.49 -0.82 -3.42
N ALA A 149 5.76 -1.20 -3.23
CA ALA A 149 6.30 -2.44 -3.75
C ALA A 149 5.62 -3.66 -3.11
N VAL A 150 5.56 -3.70 -1.78
CA VAL A 150 4.91 -4.78 -1.03
C VAL A 150 3.42 -4.81 -1.31
N ALA A 151 2.74 -3.66 -1.35
CA ALA A 151 1.30 -3.60 -1.65
C ALA A 151 0.97 -4.10 -3.06
N ALA A 152 1.77 -3.75 -4.07
CA ALA A 152 1.63 -4.25 -5.43
C ALA A 152 1.88 -5.76 -5.52
N ALA A 153 2.95 -6.26 -4.89
CA ALA A 153 3.25 -7.69 -4.88
C ALA A 153 2.16 -8.50 -4.19
N SER A 154 1.67 -7.97 -3.06
CA SER A 154 0.59 -8.58 -2.28
C SER A 154 -0.73 -8.62 -3.06
N ALA A 155 -1.01 -7.60 -3.87
CA ALA A 155 -2.19 -7.56 -4.73
C ALA A 155 -2.21 -8.73 -5.73
N VAL A 156 -1.06 -9.04 -6.33
CA VAL A 156 -0.91 -10.15 -7.27
C VAL A 156 -1.02 -11.50 -6.56
N LEU A 157 -0.40 -11.63 -5.38
CA LEU A 157 -0.30 -12.92 -4.67
C LEU A 157 -1.50 -13.23 -3.75
N GLY A 158 -2.41 -12.29 -3.52
CA GLY A 158 -3.58 -12.50 -2.66
C GLY A 158 -3.30 -12.54 -1.16
N ARG A 159 -2.08 -12.18 -0.76
CA ARG A 159 -1.59 -12.17 0.63
C ARG A 159 -0.45 -11.18 0.77
N ILE A 160 -0.12 -10.81 2.01
CA ILE A 160 1.11 -10.05 2.29
C ILE A 160 2.32 -10.82 1.77
N ALA A 161 3.09 -10.18 0.89
CA ALA A 161 4.20 -10.80 0.18
C ALA A 161 5.28 -9.80 -0.23
N SER A 162 6.51 -10.29 -0.33
CA SER A 162 7.65 -9.53 -0.85
C SER A 162 7.58 -9.39 -2.39
N PRO A 163 8.04 -8.28 -2.97
CA PRO A 163 8.27 -8.16 -4.41
C PRO A 163 9.20 -9.24 -4.98
N GLU A 164 10.09 -9.81 -4.15
CA GLU A 164 11.03 -10.87 -4.55
C GLU A 164 10.35 -12.23 -4.79
N GLU A 165 9.08 -12.38 -4.41
CA GLU A 165 8.29 -13.61 -4.62
C GLU A 165 7.62 -13.67 -6.02
N LEU A 166 7.85 -12.68 -6.90
CA LEU A 166 7.14 -12.47 -8.18
C LEU A 166 8.01 -12.55 -9.45
#